data_AF-A0A517RCL1-F1
#
_entry.id   AF-A0A517RCL1-F1
#
_cell.length_a   1.000
_cell.length_b   1.000
_cell.length_c   1.000
_cell.angle_alpha   90.00
_cell.angle_beta   90.00
_cell.angle_gamma   90.00
#
_symmetry.space_group_name_H-M   'P 1'
#
loop_
_entity.id
_entity.type
_entity.pdbx_description
1 polymer ?
#
loop_
_entity_poly.entity_id
_entity_poly.type
_entity_poly.pdbx_seq_one_letter_code
_entity_poly.pdbx_strand_id
1 'polypeptide(L)'
;MNSKIGFGKQLLCCFTVILMTAVLAACGGREAPPQSEHTRNEVAQKSVEEFVASAKKSPKEAAQNLSVLMESLEAYASEFQGPYIQLRDTAKELQSLYQSSAAKDKIEAQLDTLKQQAESL
;
A
#
# COMPACT_ATOMS: atom_id res chain seq x y z
N MET A 1 -61.81 -4.56 -30.57
CA MET A 1 -61.39 -4.10 -29.23
C MET A 1 -60.46 -5.16 -28.64
N ASN A 2 -59.16 -4.85 -28.61
CA ASN A 2 -58.33 -4.74 -27.39
C ASN A 2 -58.01 -6.10 -26.76
N SER A 3 -56.80 -6.52 -26.45
CA SER A 3 -55.44 -6.00 -26.60
C SER A 3 -54.53 -7.24 -26.50
N LYS A 4 -53.50 -7.34 -27.35
CA LYS A 4 -52.51 -8.41 -27.23
C LYS A 4 -51.55 -8.14 -26.08
N ILE A 5 -51.39 -9.15 -25.25
CA ILE A 5 -50.47 -9.25 -24.11
C ILE A 5 -49.02 -9.10 -24.59
N GLY A 6 -48.31 -8.11 -24.04
CA GLY A 6 -46.88 -7.87 -24.27
C GLY A 6 -46.14 -7.73 -22.94
N PHE A 7 -46.10 -8.82 -22.15
CA PHE A 7 -45.55 -8.85 -20.79
C PHE A 7 -44.36 -9.82 -20.64
N GLY A 8 -43.62 -10.10 -21.72
CA GLY A 8 -42.69 -11.24 -21.76
C GLY A 8 -41.18 -10.93 -21.73
N LYS A 9 -40.74 -9.67 -21.85
CA LYS A 9 -39.31 -9.39 -22.12
C LYS A 9 -38.66 -8.32 -21.26
N GLN A 10 -39.44 -7.52 -20.54
CA GLN A 10 -38.92 -6.39 -19.75
C GLN A 10 -38.68 -6.74 -18.27
N LEU A 11 -39.31 -7.81 -17.77
CA LEU A 11 -39.16 -8.29 -16.39
C LEU A 11 -37.85 -9.06 -16.14
N LEU A 12 -37.15 -9.50 -17.20
CA LEU A 12 -35.91 -10.28 -17.05
C LEU A 12 -34.67 -9.40 -16.79
N CYS A 13 -34.68 -8.12 -17.17
CA CYS A 13 -33.53 -7.22 -17.00
C CYS A 13 -33.42 -6.59 -15.61
N CYS A 14 -34.53 -6.50 -14.84
CA CYS A 14 -34.47 -5.89 -13.51
C CYS A 14 -34.00 -6.88 -12.43
N PHE A 15 -34.19 -8.19 -12.62
CA PHE A 15 -33.84 -9.19 -11.61
C PHE A 15 -32.33 -9.50 -11.56
N THR A 16 -31.62 -9.35 -12.68
CA THR A 16 -30.16 -9.55 -12.72
C THR A 16 -29.37 -8.37 -12.17
N VAL A 17 -29.93 -7.15 -12.14
CA VAL A 17 -29.23 -5.98 -11.58
C VAL A 17 -29.26 -6.00 -10.05
N ILE A 18 -30.34 -6.51 -9.43
CA ILE A 18 -30.51 -6.49 -7.97
C ILE A 18 -29.62 -7.54 -7.26
N LEU A 19 -29.24 -8.64 -7.94
CA LEU A 19 -28.40 -9.68 -7.33
C LEU A 19 -26.91 -9.30 -7.23
N MET A 20 -26.44 -8.31 -7.99
CA MET A 20 -25.05 -7.83 -7.94
C MET A 20 -24.80 -6.78 -6.86
N THR A 21 -25.83 -6.12 -6.34
CA THR A 21 -25.71 -5.15 -5.24
C THR A 21 -25.54 -5.77 -3.85
N ALA A 22 -25.75 -7.09 -3.71
CA ALA A 22 -25.68 -7.77 -2.40
C ALA A 22 -24.26 -8.18 -1.98
N VAL A 23 -23.23 -8.02 -2.82
CA VAL A 23 -21.84 -8.29 -2.42
C VAL A 23 -21.18 -7.06 -1.76
N LEU A 24 -21.77 -5.87 -1.91
CA LEU A 24 -21.29 -4.64 -1.25
C LEU A 24 -21.71 -4.53 0.23
N ALA A 25 -22.51 -5.46 0.74
CA ALA A 25 -22.82 -5.58 2.18
C ALA A 25 -21.83 -6.49 2.93
N ALA A 26 -20.69 -6.85 2.32
CA ALA A 26 -19.61 -7.60 2.96
C ALA A 26 -18.34 -6.74 3.07
N CYS A 27 -18.41 -5.70 3.89
CA CYS A 27 -17.36 -5.25 4.81
C CYS A 27 -17.94 -4.03 5.52
N GLY A 28 -18.95 -4.28 6.38
CA GLY A 28 -19.22 -3.34 7.46
C GLY A 28 -17.88 -3.02 8.09
N GLY A 29 -17.56 -1.73 8.17
CA GLY A 29 -16.31 -1.21 8.71
C GLY A 29 -16.08 -1.82 10.09
N ARG A 30 -15.37 -2.95 10.12
CA ARG A 30 -14.49 -3.25 11.22
C ARG A 30 -13.42 -2.18 11.08
N GLU A 31 -13.62 -1.05 11.76
CA GLU A 31 -12.49 -0.43 12.43
C GLU A 31 -11.86 -1.58 13.21
N ALA A 32 -10.82 -2.18 12.64
CA ALA A 32 -9.95 -3.04 13.40
C ALA A 32 -9.58 -2.20 14.64
N PRO A 33 -9.68 -2.76 15.86
CA PRO A 33 -9.27 -2.02 17.05
C PRO A 33 -7.92 -1.37 16.74
N PRO A 34 -7.74 -0.07 17.06
CA PRO A 34 -6.55 0.67 16.65
C PRO A 34 -5.33 -0.18 16.99
N GLN A 35 -4.55 -0.53 15.96
CA GLN A 35 -3.39 -1.39 16.16
C GLN A 35 -2.52 -0.74 17.23
N SER A 36 -1.97 -1.55 18.14
CA SER A 36 -1.04 -1.00 19.12
C SER A 36 0.16 -0.37 18.39
N GLU A 37 0.75 0.67 18.96
CA GLU A 37 1.96 1.30 18.40
C GLU A 37 3.06 0.28 18.13
N HIS A 38 3.26 -0.65 19.07
CA HIS A 38 4.19 -1.77 18.92
C HIS A 38 3.91 -2.60 17.65
N THR A 39 2.66 -3.02 17.43
CA THR A 39 2.29 -3.80 16.24
C THR A 39 2.55 -3.03 14.95
N ARG A 40 2.28 -1.71 14.94
CA ARG A 40 2.54 -0.87 13.77
C ARG A 40 4.04 -0.71 13.50
N ASN A 41 4.82 -0.46 14.55
CA ASN A 41 6.27 -0.33 14.46
C ASN A 41 6.88 -1.63 13.91
N GLU A 42 6.46 -2.79 14.42
CA GLU A 42 6.90 -4.11 13.94
C GLU A 42 6.57 -4.34 12.47
N VAL A 43 5.37 -3.97 12.02
CA VAL A 43 4.97 -4.13 10.61
C VAL A 43 5.80 -3.21 9.72
N ALA A 44 5.97 -1.94 10.09
CA ALA A 44 6.77 -0.99 9.33
C ALA A 44 8.25 -1.41 9.26
N GLN A 45 8.81 -1.85 10.39
CA GLN A 45 10.16 -2.42 10.47
C GLN A 45 10.34 -3.58 9.52
N LYS A 46 9.44 -4.57 9.59
CA LYS A 46 9.52 -5.77 8.76
C LYS A 46 9.39 -5.45 7.27
N SER A 47 8.47 -4.56 6.89
CA SER A 47 8.31 -4.14 5.50
C SER A 47 9.58 -3.46 4.95
N VAL A 48 10.23 -2.61 5.75
CA VAL A 48 11.51 -1.99 5.37
C VAL A 48 12.63 -3.02 5.31
N GLU A 49 12.72 -3.93 6.27
CA GLU A 49 13.75 -4.97 6.31
C GLU A 49 13.66 -5.89 5.08
N GLU A 50 12.45 -6.37 4.76
CA GLU A 50 12.19 -7.21 3.59
C GLU A 50 12.53 -6.48 2.29
N PHE A 51 12.17 -5.20 2.20
CA PHE A 51 12.55 -4.35 1.07
C PHE A 51 14.07 -4.21 0.96
N VAL A 52 14.78 -3.87 2.03
CA VAL A 52 16.24 -3.67 2.00
C VAL A 52 16.96 -4.98 1.66
N ALA A 53 16.53 -6.10 2.23
CA ALA A 53 17.06 -7.41 1.92
C ALA A 53 16.84 -7.80 0.45
N SER A 54 15.67 -7.48 -0.12
CA SER A 54 15.36 -7.68 -1.53
C SER A 54 16.18 -6.75 -2.43
N ALA A 55 16.26 -5.46 -2.09
CA ALA A 55 16.96 -4.44 -2.86
C ALA A 55 18.47 -4.74 -2.97
N LYS A 56 19.10 -5.23 -1.90
CA LYS A 56 20.51 -5.64 -1.92
C LYS A 56 20.77 -6.85 -2.80
N LYS A 57 19.80 -7.76 -2.93
CA LYS A 57 19.90 -8.95 -3.80
C LYS A 57 19.60 -8.61 -5.26
N SER A 58 18.58 -7.80 -5.49
CA SER A 58 18.04 -7.46 -6.81
C SER A 58 17.92 -5.93 -6.99
N PRO A 59 19.04 -5.20 -7.08
CA PRO A 59 19.04 -3.72 -7.12
C PRO A 59 18.32 -3.14 -8.33
N LYS A 60 18.19 -3.91 -9.42
CA LYS A 60 17.45 -3.50 -10.62
C LYS A 60 15.94 -3.44 -10.41
N GLU A 61 15.41 -4.27 -9.51
CA GLU A 61 13.98 -4.34 -9.18
C GLU A 61 13.63 -3.42 -8.00
N ALA A 62 14.64 -2.99 -7.24
CA ALA A 62 14.48 -2.19 -6.04
C ALA A 62 13.71 -0.89 -6.27
N ALA A 63 13.94 -0.20 -7.40
CA ALA A 63 13.21 1.04 -7.71
C ALA A 63 11.69 0.82 -7.85
N GLN A 64 11.28 -0.29 -8.46
CA GLN A 64 9.87 -0.64 -8.59
C GLN A 64 9.28 -1.05 -7.24
N ASN A 65 9.99 -1.90 -6.50
CA ASN A 65 9.55 -2.36 -5.18
C ASN A 65 9.48 -1.23 -4.15
N LEU A 66 10.35 -0.21 -4.29
CA LEU A 66 10.33 0.97 -3.43
C LEU A 66 9.03 1.76 -3.56
N SER A 67 8.42 1.78 -4.75
CA SER A 67 7.15 2.50 -4.95
C SER A 67 6.04 1.89 -4.10
N VAL A 68 5.99 0.55 -4.01
CA VAL A 68 5.04 -0.17 -3.15
C VAL A 68 5.30 0.11 -1.67
N LEU A 69 6.56 0.11 -1.24
CA LEU A 69 6.92 0.47 0.13
C LEU A 69 6.51 1.92 0.45
N MET A 70 6.73 2.84 -0.50
CA MET A 70 6.40 4.25 -0.33
C MET A 70 4.91 4.48 -0.11
N GLU A 71 4.02 3.77 -0.81
CA GLU A 71 2.57 3.87 -0.58
C GLU A 71 2.21 3.55 0.89
N SER A 72 2.83 2.51 1.46
CA SER A 72 2.65 2.16 2.86
C SER A 72 3.23 3.20 3.82
N LEU A 73 4.44 3.69 3.55
CA LEU A 73 5.10 4.71 4.38
C LEU A 73 4.36 6.07 4.34
N GLU A 74 3.75 6.41 3.20
CA GLU A 74 2.92 7.61 3.07
C GLU A 74 1.66 7.53 3.93
N ALA A 75 1.00 6.36 3.95
CA ALA A 75 -0.13 6.10 4.84
C ALA A 75 0.29 6.25 6.31
N TYR A 76 1.38 5.59 6.74
CA TYR A 76 1.88 5.69 8.10
C TYR A 76 2.25 7.13 8.50
N ALA A 77 2.94 7.86 7.61
CA ALA A 77 3.35 9.23 7.86
C ALA A 77 2.15 10.19 7.98
N SER A 78 1.09 9.95 7.21
CA SER A 78 -0.13 10.75 7.26
C SER A 78 -0.94 10.50 8.54
N GLU A 79 -1.00 9.24 8.99
CA GLU A 79 -1.85 8.84 10.12
C GLU A 79 -1.16 9.03 11.48
N PHE A 80 0.12 8.64 11.60
CA PHE A 80 0.83 8.57 12.87
C PHE A 80 1.91 9.66 13.04
N GLN A 81 2.33 10.30 11.95
CA GLN A 81 3.31 11.39 11.95
C GLN A 81 4.65 11.02 12.62
N GLY A 82 5.40 12.03 13.11
CA GLY A 82 6.60 11.82 13.91
C GLY A 82 7.67 10.98 13.19
N PRO A 83 8.14 9.86 13.77
CA PRO A 83 9.22 9.07 13.19
C PRO A 83 8.83 8.43 11.84
N TYR A 84 7.54 8.21 11.58
CA TYR A 84 7.07 7.72 10.28
C TYR A 84 7.24 8.74 9.15
N ILE A 85 7.22 10.04 9.46
CA ILE A 85 7.56 11.09 8.48
C ILE A 85 9.03 10.99 8.08
N GLN A 86 9.93 10.81 9.05
CA GLN A 86 11.35 10.68 8.80
C GLN A 86 11.64 9.44 7.95
N LEU A 87 11.01 8.31 8.28
CA LEU A 87 11.16 7.06 7.54
C LEU A 87 10.69 7.20 6.07
N ARG A 88 9.54 7.86 5.84
CA ARG A 88 9.06 8.18 4.50
C ARG A 88 10.04 9.08 3.75
N ASP A 89 10.56 10.12 4.40
CA ASP A 89 11.43 11.10 3.75
C ASP A 89 12.78 10.48 3.33
N THR A 90 13.34 9.61 4.16
CA THR A 90 14.52 8.81 3.80
C THR A 90 14.24 7.82 2.66
N ALA A 91 13.03 7.25 2.58
CA ALA A 91 12.62 6.44 1.42
C ALA A 91 12.47 7.28 0.13
N LYS A 92 12.01 8.53 0.23
CA LYS A 92 11.96 9.48 -0.90
C LYS A 92 13.34 9.86 -1.39
N GLU A 93 14.29 10.09 -0.49
CA GLU A 93 15.70 10.31 -0.83
C GLU A 93 16.27 9.09 -1.59
N LEU A 94 15.99 7.88 -1.11
CA LEU A 94 16.36 6.65 -1.79
C LEU A 94 15.74 6.57 -3.20
N GLN A 95 14.47 6.95 -3.35
CA GLN A 95 13.81 7.01 -4.66
C GLN A 95 14.53 7.97 -5.61
N SER A 96 14.91 9.15 -5.12
CA SER A 96 15.69 10.13 -5.89
C SER A 96 17.06 9.57 -6.32
N LEU A 97 17.72 8.80 -5.46
CA LEU A 97 18.99 8.13 -5.82
C LEU A 97 18.80 7.10 -6.94
N TYR A 98 17.73 6.30 -6.90
CA TYR A 98 17.41 5.39 -8.00
C TYR A 98 17.10 6.14 -9.31
N GLN A 99 16.29 7.19 -9.24
CA GLN A 99 15.89 7.99 -10.42
C GLN A 99 17.08 8.72 -11.07
N SER A 100 18.00 9.21 -10.25
CA SER A 100 19.23 9.87 -10.73
C SER A 100 20.32 8.90 -11.18
N SER A 101 20.07 7.58 -11.09
CA SER A 101 21.09 6.55 -11.34
C SER A 101 22.36 6.77 -10.53
N ALA A 102 22.20 7.12 -9.24
CA ALA A 102 23.31 7.38 -8.34
C ALA A 102 24.26 6.18 -8.23
N ALA A 103 25.48 6.46 -7.78
CA ALA A 103 26.47 5.42 -7.57
C ALA A 103 25.97 4.38 -6.53
N LYS A 104 26.35 3.12 -6.75
CA LYS A 104 25.85 1.97 -5.97
C LYS A 104 26.11 2.13 -4.47
N ASP A 105 27.27 2.63 -4.10
CA ASP A 105 27.67 2.92 -2.72
C ASP A 105 26.73 3.91 -2.03
N LYS A 106 26.26 4.95 -2.74
CA LYS A 106 25.28 5.90 -2.21
C LYS A 106 23.92 5.25 -1.99
N ILE A 107 23.48 4.41 -2.92
CA ILE A 107 22.22 3.66 -2.80
C ILE A 107 22.30 2.69 -1.61
N GLU A 108 23.41 1.96 -1.46
CA GLU A 108 23.62 1.04 -0.33
C GLU A 108 23.66 1.78 1.01
N ALA A 109 24.36 2.91 1.09
CA ALA A 109 24.38 3.73 2.29
C ALA A 109 22.97 4.21 2.67
N GLN A 110 22.18 4.68 1.70
CA GLN A 110 20.81 5.13 1.95
C GLN A 110 19.88 3.97 2.34
N LEU A 111 20.06 2.77 1.77
CA LEU A 111 19.33 1.57 2.19
C LEU A 111 19.63 1.22 3.65
N ASP A 112 20.88 1.38 4.09
CA ASP A 112 21.27 1.15 5.48
C ASP A 112 20.68 2.21 6.42
N THR A 113 20.68 3.49 6.01
CA THR A 113 20.01 4.57 6.76
C THR A 113 18.52 4.29 6.92
N LEU A 114 17.84 3.89 5.83
CA LEU A 114 16.42 3.55 5.86
C LEU A 114 16.15 2.39 6.83
N LYS A 115 16.99 1.36 6.82
CA LYS A 115 16.89 0.23 7.75
C LYS A 115 17.06 0.66 9.20
N GLN A 116 18.11 1.43 9.50
CA GLN A 116 18.41 1.90 10.85
C GLN A 116 17.28 2.77 11.42
N GLN A 117 16.69 3.64 10.60
CA GLN A 117 15.54 4.44 11.03
C GLN A 117 14.33 3.57 11.34
N ALA A 118 14.06 2.55 10.53
CA ALA A 118 12.95 1.64 10.80
C ALA A 118 13.17 0.90 12.13
N GLU A 119 14.37 0.38 12.38
CA GLU A 119 14.76 -0.27 13.65
C GLU A 119 14.63 0.66 14.89
N SER A 120 14.56 1.97 14.68
CA SER A 120 14.41 2.97 15.75
C SER A 120 12.96 3.42 16.01
N LEU A 121 11.99 2.90 15.24
CA LEU A 121 10.55 3.10 15.49
C LEU A 121 10.13 2.52 16.84
#